data_AF-A0A5E3X1G8-F1
#
_entry.id   AF-A0A5E3X1G8-F1
#
_cell.length_a   1.000
_cell.length_b   1.000
_cell.length_c   1.000
_cell.angle_alpha   90.00
_cell.angle_beta   90.00
_cell.angle_gamma   90.00
#
_symmetry.space_group_name_H-M   'P 1'
#
loop_
_entity.id
_entity.type
_entity.pdbx_description
1 polymer ?
#
loop_
_entity_poly.entity_id
_entity_poly.type
_entity_poly.pdbx_seq_one_letter_code
_entity_poly.pdbx_strand_id
1 'polypeptide(L)'
;MFKSAILALALTAGSASAITLKFVNHCSYTVWPAVGHAPYGSPNTDIAWGTKLTAGASASFGVADSAIGIRSWGRTGCDANGANCATGRCNGGLTCTDAGITSGVILGEYGFGDFGQYGGQRTSWDLSIVSASLNIPTRLSVSDGQSVQCLGTPCDASQVYTYTDDYAADRNSALGQTYTTTFCP
;
A
#
# COMPACT_ATOMS: atom_id res chain seq x y z
N MET A 1 -7.58 -56.47 22.22
CA MET A 1 -8.30 -55.71 21.18
C MET A 1 -8.10 -54.22 21.46
N PHE A 2 -7.11 -53.59 20.81
CA PHE A 2 -6.79 -52.18 21.02
C PHE A 2 -7.74 -51.30 20.20
N LYS A 3 -8.50 -50.42 20.87
CA LYS A 3 -9.35 -49.43 20.23
C LYS A 3 -8.49 -48.23 19.86
N SER A 4 -8.16 -48.07 18.58
CA SER A 4 -7.52 -46.85 18.08
C SER A 4 -8.54 -45.72 18.04
N ALA A 5 -8.31 -44.67 18.84
CA ALA A 5 -9.03 -43.42 18.73
C ALA A 5 -8.35 -42.54 17.67
N ILE A 6 -9.09 -42.21 16.60
CA ILE A 6 -8.64 -41.26 15.58
C ILE A 6 -8.98 -39.86 16.09
N LEU A 7 -7.96 -39.07 16.44
CA LEU A 7 -8.12 -37.67 16.80
C LEU A 7 -8.16 -36.84 15.52
N ALA A 8 -9.35 -36.39 15.11
CA ALA A 8 -9.50 -35.45 14.00
C ALA A 8 -9.08 -34.06 14.45
N LEU A 9 -7.92 -33.58 13.96
CA LEU A 9 -7.50 -32.19 14.10
C LEU A 9 -8.40 -31.33 13.19
N ALA A 10 -9.38 -30.64 13.76
CA ALA A 10 -10.10 -29.59 13.08
C ALA A 10 -9.15 -28.41 12.86
N LEU A 11 -8.62 -28.25 11.65
CA LEU A 11 -7.97 -27.01 11.23
C LEU A 11 -9.04 -25.93 11.14
N THR A 12 -9.17 -25.13 12.20
CA THR A 12 -9.85 -23.84 12.10
C THR A 12 -8.97 -22.94 11.25
N ALA A 13 -9.29 -22.84 9.96
CA ALA A 13 -8.78 -21.76 9.13
C ALA A 13 -9.38 -20.44 9.67
N GLY A 14 -8.72 -19.88 10.69
CA GLY A 14 -9.00 -18.53 11.12
C GLY A 14 -8.77 -17.62 9.92
N SER A 15 -9.83 -17.00 9.41
CA SER A 15 -9.69 -15.94 8.43
C SER A 15 -8.94 -14.81 9.13
N ALA A 16 -7.65 -14.66 8.87
CA ALA A 16 -6.90 -13.52 9.36
C ALA A 16 -7.49 -12.27 8.70
N SER A 17 -8.04 -11.36 9.49
CA SER A 17 -8.56 -10.09 8.98
C SER A 17 -7.41 -9.27 8.39
N ALA A 18 -7.57 -8.82 7.15
CA ALA A 18 -6.53 -8.20 6.35
C ALA A 18 -7.11 -7.16 5.40
N ILE A 19 -6.40 -6.03 5.24
CA ILE A 19 -6.62 -5.12 4.13
C ILE A 19 -6.01 -5.72 2.87
N THR A 20 -6.59 -5.40 1.72
CA THR A 20 -6.04 -5.78 0.41
C THR A 20 -5.53 -4.54 -0.30
N LEU A 21 -4.23 -4.50 -0.59
CA LEU A 21 -3.64 -3.50 -1.46
C LEU A 21 -3.67 -4.02 -2.90
N LYS A 22 -4.51 -3.42 -3.74
CA LYS A 22 -4.66 -3.73 -5.16
C LYS A 22 -3.98 -2.65 -6.00
N PHE A 23 -3.23 -3.07 -7.00
CA PHE A 23 -2.56 -2.21 -7.94
C PHE A 23 -3.07 -2.46 -9.34
N VAL A 24 -3.42 -1.39 -10.06
CA VAL A 24 -3.90 -1.44 -11.44
C VAL A 24 -3.06 -0.51 -12.29
N ASN A 25 -2.50 -1.04 -13.37
CA ASN A 25 -1.70 -0.26 -14.31
C ASN A 25 -2.53 0.13 -15.53
N HIS A 26 -3.02 1.36 -15.58
CA HIS A 26 -3.64 1.94 -16.78
C HIS A 26 -2.64 2.74 -17.63
N CYS A 27 -1.38 2.84 -17.21
CA CYS A 27 -0.37 3.49 -18.02
C CYS A 27 -0.08 2.66 -19.29
N SER A 28 0.36 3.34 -20.36
CA SER A 28 0.82 2.69 -21.60
C SER A 28 2.18 2.01 -21.45
N TYR A 29 2.83 2.11 -20.29
CA TYR A 29 4.15 1.56 -19.98
C TYR A 29 4.08 0.62 -18.77
N THR A 30 5.15 -0.16 -18.57
CA THR A 30 5.26 -1.05 -17.42
C THR A 30 5.53 -0.26 -16.14
N VAL A 31 4.85 -0.62 -15.05
CA VAL A 31 5.09 -0.12 -13.70
C VAL A 31 5.44 -1.26 -12.77
N TRP A 32 6.19 -0.97 -11.71
CA TRP A 32 6.53 -1.94 -10.68
C TRP A 32 6.03 -1.45 -9.33
N PRO A 33 4.78 -1.78 -8.94
CA PRO A 33 4.32 -1.43 -7.61
C PRO A 33 5.19 -2.12 -6.55
N ALA A 34 5.30 -1.46 -5.41
CA ALA A 34 5.99 -1.96 -4.23
C ALA A 34 5.15 -1.68 -2.98
N VAL A 35 5.34 -2.54 -1.97
CA VAL A 35 4.83 -2.37 -0.62
C VAL A 35 5.99 -2.57 0.34
N GLY A 36 6.07 -1.75 1.38
CA GLY A 36 7.02 -1.93 2.46
C GLY A 36 6.47 -1.41 3.79
N HIS A 37 7.16 -1.76 4.86
CA HIS A 37 6.70 -1.54 6.23
C HIS A 37 7.71 -0.73 7.04
N ALA A 38 7.25 0.41 7.55
CA ALA A 38 8.04 1.32 8.38
C ALA A 38 7.27 1.67 9.66
N PRO A 39 7.03 0.70 10.57
CA PRO A 39 6.34 0.99 11.81
C PRO A 39 7.15 2.02 12.61
N TYR A 40 6.48 3.05 13.11
CA TYR A 40 7.12 4.18 13.82
C TYR A 40 8.23 4.87 13.00
N GLY A 41 8.14 4.84 11.67
CA GLY A 41 9.08 5.47 10.76
C GLY A 41 10.38 4.71 10.52
N SER A 42 10.55 3.50 11.06
CA SER A 42 11.77 2.69 10.89
C SER A 42 11.52 1.48 9.99
N PRO A 43 12.33 1.23 8.94
CA PRO A 43 12.13 0.08 8.05
C PRO A 43 12.14 -1.26 8.78
N ASN A 44 11.18 -2.10 8.41
CA ASN A 44 11.08 -3.51 8.77
C ASN A 44 10.82 -4.32 7.49
N THR A 45 11.40 -5.51 7.42
CA THR A 45 11.41 -6.36 6.21
C THR A 45 10.43 -7.54 6.29
N ASP A 46 9.69 -7.65 7.39
CA ASP A 46 8.63 -8.65 7.60
C ASP A 46 7.45 -8.51 6.62
N ILE A 47 7.16 -7.29 6.18
CA ILE A 47 6.16 -6.99 5.16
C ILE A 47 6.86 -6.23 4.03
N ALA A 48 7.18 -6.96 2.97
CA ALA A 48 7.77 -6.42 1.76
C ALA A 48 7.22 -7.15 0.55
N TRP A 49 6.85 -6.39 -0.48
CA TRP A 49 6.32 -6.95 -1.73
C TRP A 49 6.67 -6.06 -2.91
N GLY A 50 6.77 -6.67 -4.08
CA GLY A 50 6.85 -5.95 -5.33
C GLY A 50 6.63 -6.88 -6.51
N THR A 51 6.12 -6.33 -7.60
CA THR A 51 5.88 -7.10 -8.82
C THR A 51 6.03 -6.21 -10.05
N LYS A 52 6.04 -6.82 -11.23
CA LYS A 52 5.99 -6.14 -12.52
C LYS A 52 4.55 -6.16 -13.05
N LEU A 53 4.01 -5.00 -13.39
CA LEU A 53 2.72 -4.87 -14.07
C LEU A 53 2.92 -4.28 -15.47
N THR A 54 2.65 -5.08 -16.50
CA THR A 54 2.51 -4.57 -17.87
C THR A 54 1.27 -3.68 -18.00
N ALA A 55 1.14 -2.94 -19.10
CA ALA A 55 -0.05 -2.13 -19.37
C ALA A 55 -1.33 -2.98 -19.27
N GLY A 56 -2.34 -2.47 -18.57
CA GLY A 56 -3.62 -3.15 -18.30
C GLY A 56 -3.59 -4.23 -17.22
N ALA A 57 -2.41 -4.59 -16.69
CA ALA A 57 -2.31 -5.63 -15.67
C ALA A 57 -2.65 -5.12 -14.27
N SER A 58 -3.01 -6.06 -13.39
CA SER A 58 -3.25 -5.78 -11.97
C SER A 58 -2.70 -6.89 -11.08
N ALA A 59 -2.37 -6.55 -9.84
CA ALA A 59 -2.02 -7.51 -8.80
C ALA A 59 -2.50 -7.02 -7.43
N SER A 60 -2.54 -7.93 -6.46
CA SER A 60 -2.96 -7.63 -5.09
C SER A 60 -2.00 -8.23 -4.07
N PHE A 61 -1.90 -7.58 -2.92
CA PHE A 61 -1.12 -8.02 -1.77
C PHE A 61 -1.94 -7.82 -0.50
N GLY A 62 -2.02 -8.86 0.34
CA GLY A 62 -2.75 -8.81 1.61
C GLY A 62 -1.83 -8.34 2.74
N VAL A 63 -2.36 -7.48 3.62
CA VAL A 63 -1.66 -6.99 4.81
C VAL A 63 -2.58 -7.12 6.01
N ALA A 64 -2.08 -7.63 7.13
CA ALA A 64 -2.89 -7.79 8.34
C ALA A 64 -3.53 -6.45 8.76
N ASP A 65 -4.79 -6.48 9.18
CA ASP A 65 -5.55 -5.27 9.57
C ASP A 65 -4.93 -4.53 10.77
N SER A 66 -4.09 -5.21 11.55
CA SER A 66 -3.38 -4.65 12.70
C SER A 66 -2.04 -3.99 12.33
N ALA A 67 -1.62 -4.03 11.07
CA ALA A 67 -0.34 -3.47 10.65
C ALA A 67 -0.38 -1.93 10.67
N ILE A 68 0.76 -1.30 10.96
CA ILE A 68 0.92 0.16 11.00
C ILE A 68 2.10 0.57 10.12
N GLY A 69 2.09 1.79 9.59
CA GLY A 69 3.23 2.31 8.81
C GLY A 69 3.48 1.53 7.52
N ILE A 70 2.42 1.07 6.86
CA ILE A 70 2.50 0.42 5.55
C ILE A 70 2.56 1.49 4.49
N ARG A 71 3.48 1.34 3.53
CA ARG A 71 3.63 2.25 2.39
C ARG A 71 3.54 1.47 1.11
N SER A 72 2.94 2.09 0.10
CA SER A 72 2.88 1.57 -1.27
C SER A 72 3.17 2.67 -2.28
N TRP A 73 3.82 2.32 -3.39
CA TRP A 73 4.11 3.29 -4.46
C TRP A 73 4.36 2.58 -5.79
N GLY A 74 4.38 3.35 -6.88
CA GLY A 74 4.71 2.87 -8.22
C GLY A 74 6.13 3.25 -8.63
N ARG A 75 6.84 2.33 -9.30
CA ARG A 75 8.20 2.54 -9.83
C ARG A 75 8.20 2.44 -11.35
N THR A 76 9.08 3.19 -12.01
CA THR A 76 9.17 3.22 -13.48
C THR A 76 10.60 3.04 -13.97
N GLY A 77 10.75 2.52 -15.20
CA GLY A 77 12.05 2.39 -15.87
C GLY A 77 13.02 1.49 -15.11
N CYS A 78 12.53 0.38 -14.53
CA CYS A 78 13.35 -0.59 -13.83
C CYS A 78 14.02 -1.56 -14.81
N ASP A 79 15.12 -2.15 -14.38
CA ASP A 79 15.77 -3.28 -15.05
C ASP A 79 14.84 -4.50 -15.09
N ALA A 80 15.20 -5.52 -15.89
CA ALA A 80 14.41 -6.73 -16.06
C ALA A 80 14.09 -7.47 -14.74
N ASN A 81 14.97 -7.34 -13.74
CA ASN A 81 14.81 -7.91 -12.40
C ASN A 81 14.05 -7.00 -11.41
N GLY A 82 13.53 -5.84 -11.86
CA GLY A 82 12.82 -4.89 -11.01
C GLY A 82 13.71 -3.98 -10.15
N ALA A 83 15.03 -3.99 -10.36
CA ALA A 83 15.98 -3.09 -9.70
C ALA A 83 16.25 -1.82 -10.52
N ASN A 84 17.07 -0.91 -9.98
CA ASN A 84 17.60 0.29 -10.65
C ASN A 84 16.56 1.14 -11.40
N CYS A 85 15.37 1.29 -10.82
CA CYS A 85 14.30 2.10 -11.40
C CYS A 85 14.70 3.57 -11.55
N ALA A 86 14.23 4.20 -12.63
CA ALA A 86 14.41 5.63 -12.89
C ALA A 86 13.64 6.51 -11.89
N THR A 87 12.46 6.06 -11.45
CA THR A 87 11.69 6.73 -10.40
C THR A 87 11.17 5.71 -9.37
N GLY A 88 10.98 6.14 -8.12
CA GLY A 88 10.47 5.29 -7.05
C GLY A 88 11.43 4.16 -6.64
N ARG A 89 12.71 4.24 -7.00
CA ARG A 89 13.70 3.21 -6.66
C ARG A 89 13.71 2.96 -5.15
N CYS A 90 13.96 1.71 -4.79
CA CYS A 90 14.18 1.28 -3.41
C CYS A 90 15.39 0.37 -3.31
N ASN A 91 15.91 0.20 -2.09
CA ASN A 91 16.85 -0.88 -1.78
C ASN A 91 16.14 -2.24 -1.83
N GLY A 92 16.84 -3.30 -2.22
CA GLY A 92 16.30 -4.68 -2.26
C GLY A 92 15.89 -5.20 -3.65
N GLY A 93 15.86 -4.34 -4.67
CA GLY A 93 15.51 -4.74 -6.03
C GLY A 93 14.00 -4.85 -6.23
N LEU A 94 13.49 -6.00 -6.69
CA LEU A 94 12.04 -6.18 -6.91
C LEU A 94 11.25 -6.00 -5.61
N THR A 95 11.72 -6.60 -4.53
CA THR A 95 11.10 -6.55 -3.20
C THR A 95 11.89 -5.57 -2.34
N CYS A 96 11.26 -4.46 -1.95
CA CYS A 96 11.94 -3.36 -1.29
C CYS A 96 12.23 -3.64 0.20
N THR A 97 13.41 -3.26 0.69
CA THR A 97 13.83 -3.46 2.09
C THR A 97 13.98 -2.17 2.89
N ASP A 98 13.69 -1.01 2.30
CA ASP A 98 13.79 0.31 2.92
C ASP A 98 12.43 0.97 3.15
N ALA A 99 11.35 0.22 2.94
CA ALA A 99 9.97 0.69 3.11
C ALA A 99 9.62 1.98 2.34
N GLY A 100 10.27 2.20 1.18
CA GLY A 100 9.99 3.35 0.32
C GLY A 100 10.56 4.67 0.83
N ILE A 101 11.38 4.66 1.89
CA ILE A 101 12.04 5.86 2.43
C ILE A 101 12.89 6.56 1.36
N THR A 102 13.52 5.79 0.47
CA THR A 102 14.36 6.34 -0.61
C THR A 102 13.60 6.59 -1.91
N SER A 103 12.31 6.26 -1.96
CA SER A 103 11.55 6.28 -3.21
C SER A 103 11.40 7.67 -3.81
N GLY A 104 11.24 8.70 -2.96
CA GLY A 104 11.13 10.10 -3.36
C GLY A 104 9.91 10.41 -4.25
N VAL A 105 8.91 9.53 -4.24
CA VAL A 105 7.72 9.62 -5.08
C VAL A 105 6.44 9.51 -4.25
N ILE A 106 5.30 9.83 -4.87
CA ILE A 106 3.99 9.72 -4.22
C ILE A 106 3.81 8.34 -3.55
N LEU A 107 3.42 8.38 -2.29
CA LEU A 107 3.15 7.20 -1.47
C LEU A 107 1.64 7.10 -1.23
N GLY A 108 1.13 5.87 -1.20
CA GLY A 108 -0.07 5.55 -0.43
C GLY A 108 0.36 5.00 0.92
N GLU A 109 -0.13 5.60 2.00
CA GLU A 109 0.22 5.23 3.37
C GLU A 109 -1.02 4.61 4.07
N TYR A 110 -0.80 3.62 4.94
CA TYR A 110 -1.87 2.89 5.62
C TYR A 110 -1.43 2.47 7.03
N GLY A 111 -2.36 2.45 7.98
CA GLY A 111 -2.11 1.89 9.29
C GLY A 111 -3.36 1.68 10.13
N PHE A 112 -3.31 0.68 11.00
CA PHE A 112 -4.29 0.48 12.06
C PHE A 112 -4.36 1.71 12.98
N GLY A 113 -5.58 2.12 13.32
CA GLY A 113 -5.87 3.13 14.32
C GLY A 113 -7.09 2.75 15.15
N ASP A 114 -7.05 3.06 16.45
CA ASP A 114 -8.21 2.94 17.34
C ASP A 114 -8.70 4.35 17.73
N PHE A 115 -9.85 4.72 17.19
CA PHE A 115 -10.49 6.02 17.38
C PHE A 115 -11.48 6.01 18.57
N GLY A 116 -11.48 4.93 19.37
CA GLY A 116 -12.32 4.78 20.55
C GLY A 116 -13.80 4.92 20.23
N GLN A 117 -14.56 5.55 21.13
CA GLN A 117 -16.01 5.70 20.98
C GLN A 117 -16.46 6.55 19.77
N TYR A 118 -15.53 7.26 19.12
CA TYR A 118 -15.84 8.19 18.02
C TYR A 118 -15.59 7.60 16.63
N GLY A 119 -15.11 6.36 16.53
CA GLY A 119 -14.84 5.74 15.22
C GLY A 119 -14.47 4.26 15.26
N GLY A 120 -14.13 3.73 16.44
CA GLY A 120 -13.69 2.36 16.65
C GLY A 120 -12.34 2.05 15.98
N GLN A 121 -12.07 0.76 15.81
CA GLN A 121 -10.90 0.27 15.10
C GLN A 121 -11.07 0.45 13.60
N ARG A 122 -10.11 1.12 12.98
CA ARG A 122 -10.14 1.56 11.58
C ARG A 122 -8.76 1.42 10.95
N THR A 123 -8.72 1.49 9.63
CA THR A 123 -7.47 1.72 8.90
C THR A 123 -7.44 3.19 8.52
N SER A 124 -6.46 3.93 9.02
CA SER A 124 -6.09 5.26 8.51
C SER A 124 -5.31 5.11 7.22
N TRP A 125 -5.52 6.02 6.28
CA TRP A 125 -4.87 5.97 4.98
C TRP A 125 -4.87 7.31 4.27
N ASP A 126 -3.92 7.50 3.37
CA ASP A 126 -3.79 8.73 2.59
C ASP A 126 -2.94 8.51 1.33
N LEU A 127 -2.89 9.54 0.48
CA LEU A 127 -1.79 9.74 -0.46
C LEU A 127 -0.90 10.87 0.06
N SER A 128 0.41 10.72 -0.11
CA SER A 128 1.40 11.66 0.40
C SER A 128 2.49 11.97 -0.64
N ILE A 129 2.78 13.26 -0.81
CA ILE A 129 3.97 13.76 -1.52
C ILE A 129 4.89 14.56 -0.59
N VAL A 130 4.78 14.37 0.73
CA VAL A 130 5.63 15.06 1.71
C VAL A 130 7.09 14.68 1.48
N SER A 131 7.93 15.67 1.17
CA SER A 131 9.33 15.46 0.77
C SER A 131 9.51 14.51 -0.43
N ALA A 132 8.50 14.42 -1.30
CA ALA A 132 8.46 13.55 -2.46
C ALA A 132 7.89 14.29 -3.68
N SER A 133 7.80 13.59 -4.81
CA SER A 133 7.30 14.15 -6.07
C SER A 133 6.26 13.24 -6.71
N LEU A 134 5.41 13.78 -7.58
CA LEU A 134 4.52 12.95 -8.39
C LEU A 134 5.31 12.36 -9.57
N ASN A 135 5.56 11.04 -9.57
CA ASN A 135 6.17 10.35 -10.71
C ASN A 135 5.12 9.78 -11.68
N ILE A 136 4.02 9.26 -11.16
CA ILE A 136 2.92 8.66 -11.92
C ILE A 136 1.61 9.29 -11.42
N PRO A 137 0.74 9.81 -12.31
CA PRO A 137 -0.62 10.19 -11.94
C PRO A 137 -1.31 9.04 -11.21
N THR A 138 -1.76 9.28 -9.99
CA THR A 138 -2.20 8.19 -9.08
C THR A 138 -3.54 8.53 -8.45
N ARG A 139 -4.45 7.56 -8.46
CA ARG A 139 -5.69 7.57 -7.67
C ARG A 139 -5.65 6.41 -6.68
N LEU A 140 -6.06 6.66 -5.45
CA LEU A 140 -6.33 5.66 -4.43
C LEU A 140 -7.83 5.62 -4.16
N SER A 141 -8.46 4.45 -4.27
CA SER A 141 -9.88 4.25 -4.04
C SER A 141 -10.11 3.08 -3.10
N VAL A 142 -11.12 3.16 -2.25
CA VAL A 142 -11.43 2.16 -1.24
C VAL A 142 -12.76 1.49 -1.54
N SER A 143 -12.91 0.22 -1.17
CA SER A 143 -14.15 -0.55 -1.39
C SER A 143 -15.39 0.02 -0.68
N ASP A 144 -15.22 0.97 0.25
CA ASP A 144 -16.30 1.71 0.91
C ASP A 144 -16.78 2.94 0.11
N GLY A 145 -16.18 3.21 -1.06
CA GLY A 145 -16.54 4.30 -1.96
C GLY A 145 -15.70 5.58 -1.79
N GLN A 146 -14.81 5.65 -0.80
CA GLN A 146 -13.90 6.80 -0.66
C GLN A 146 -12.79 6.79 -1.73
N SER A 147 -12.30 7.97 -2.10
CA SER A 147 -11.16 8.10 -3.02
C SER A 147 -10.43 9.42 -2.86
N VAL A 148 -9.13 9.41 -3.14
CA VAL A 148 -8.27 10.59 -3.28
C VAL A 148 -7.34 10.42 -4.49
N GLN A 149 -6.78 11.50 -5.00
CA GLN A 149 -5.92 11.44 -6.18
C GLN A 149 -4.95 12.61 -6.28
N CYS A 150 -3.84 12.39 -6.97
CA CYS A 150 -3.05 13.45 -7.58
C CYS A 150 -2.71 13.05 -9.03
N LEU A 151 -3.29 13.78 -9.98
CA LEU A 151 -3.18 13.46 -11.42
C LEU A 151 -2.18 14.36 -12.15
N GLY A 152 -1.73 15.42 -11.51
CA GLY A 152 -0.77 16.38 -12.01
C GLY A 152 -0.34 17.31 -10.87
N THR A 153 0.79 17.99 -11.05
CA THR A 153 1.29 18.95 -10.06
C THR A 153 0.82 20.37 -10.39
N PRO A 154 0.43 21.18 -9.39
CA PRO A 154 0.41 20.86 -7.95
C PRO A 154 -0.72 19.89 -7.58
N CYS A 155 -0.48 19.03 -6.59
CA CYS A 155 -1.52 18.17 -6.01
C CYS A 155 -2.49 19.01 -5.17
N ASP A 156 -3.76 18.62 -5.14
CA ASP A 156 -4.76 19.22 -4.26
C ASP A 156 -4.49 18.78 -2.81
N ALA A 157 -4.18 19.74 -1.94
CA ALA A 157 -3.90 19.50 -0.52
C ALA A 157 -5.11 18.93 0.25
N SER A 158 -6.34 19.09 -0.25
CA SER A 158 -7.50 18.41 0.33
C SER A 158 -7.54 16.90 0.03
N GLN A 159 -6.72 16.42 -0.91
CA GLN A 159 -6.70 15.03 -1.36
C GLN A 159 -5.38 14.32 -1.04
N VAL A 160 -4.27 15.04 -0.95
CA VAL A 160 -2.93 14.48 -0.78
C VAL A 160 -2.16 15.30 0.23
N TYR A 161 -1.47 14.65 1.17
CA TYR A 161 -0.55 15.33 2.07
C TYR A 161 0.57 16.01 1.27
N THR A 162 0.61 17.35 1.32
CA THR A 162 1.63 18.14 0.62
C THR A 162 2.73 18.70 1.54
N TYR A 163 2.48 18.73 2.85
CA TYR A 163 3.42 19.12 3.90
C TYR A 163 3.12 18.37 5.21
N THR A 164 4.04 18.43 6.18
CA THR A 164 3.84 17.84 7.51
C THR A 164 2.74 18.60 8.26
N ASP A 165 1.79 17.88 8.88
CA ASP A 165 0.60 18.43 9.58
C ASP A 165 -0.59 18.87 8.69
N ASP A 166 -0.64 18.39 7.45
CA ASP A 166 -1.82 18.56 6.58
C ASP A 166 -2.94 17.55 6.89
N TYR A 167 -3.67 17.76 8.00
CA TYR A 167 -4.74 16.84 8.42
C TYR A 167 -5.97 16.81 7.49
N ALA A 168 -6.03 17.66 6.45
CA ALA A 168 -7.17 17.71 5.52
C ALA A 168 -7.20 16.49 4.57
N ALA A 169 -6.04 15.87 4.33
CA ALA A 169 -5.90 14.72 3.45
C ALA A 169 -6.07 13.37 4.18
N ASP A 170 -6.16 13.36 5.51
CA ASP A 170 -6.35 12.12 6.28
C ASP A 170 -7.71 11.48 5.97
N ARG A 171 -7.70 10.17 5.80
CA ARG A 171 -8.91 9.36 5.59
C ARG A 171 -8.84 8.15 6.50
N ASN A 172 -10.01 7.62 6.81
CA ASN A 172 -10.11 6.35 7.50
C ASN A 172 -11.29 5.54 6.95
N SER A 173 -11.15 4.23 7.01
CA SER A 173 -12.15 3.26 6.55
C SER A 173 -12.30 2.14 7.57
N ALA A 174 -13.31 1.29 7.41
CA ALA A 174 -13.42 0.08 8.23
C ALA A 174 -12.19 -0.81 8.03
N LEU A 175 -11.92 -1.73 8.96
CA LEU A 175 -10.94 -2.80 8.71
C LEU A 175 -11.40 -3.71 7.56
N GLY A 176 -10.46 -4.47 6.99
CA GLY A 176 -10.75 -5.48 5.96
C GLY A 176 -11.09 -4.91 4.57
N GLN A 177 -10.80 -3.63 4.31
CA GLN A 177 -11.12 -2.99 3.04
C GLN A 177 -10.10 -3.31 1.95
N THR A 178 -10.53 -3.15 0.70
CA THR A 178 -9.63 -3.17 -0.46
C THR A 178 -9.28 -1.74 -0.87
N TYR A 179 -7.98 -1.46 -0.91
CA TYR A 179 -7.37 -0.21 -1.33
C TYR A 179 -6.81 -0.39 -2.74
N THR A 180 -7.41 0.26 -3.72
CA THR A 180 -7.02 0.16 -5.12
C THR A 180 -6.23 1.39 -5.55
N THR A 181 -4.93 1.21 -5.73
CA THR A 181 -4.02 2.19 -6.36
C THR A 181 -4.10 2.01 -7.87
N THR A 182 -4.62 3.02 -8.57
CA THR A 182 -4.69 3.06 -10.03
C THR A 182 -3.64 4.04 -10.55
N PHE A 183 -2.70 3.52 -11.34
CA PHE A 183 -1.68 4.30 -12.03
C PHE A 183 -2.19 4.75 -13.40
N CYS A 184 -2.04 6.03 -13.72
CA CYS A 184 -2.61 6.67 -14.92
C CYS A 184 -4.13 6.48 -15.06
N PRO A 185 -4.94 6.84 -14.04
CA PRO A 185 -6.38 6.63 -14.02
C PRO A 185 -7.14 7.46 -15.07
#